data_AF-A0A5M4B0S2-F1
#
_entry.id   AF-A0A5M4B0S2-F1
#
_cell.length_a   1.000
_cell.length_b   1.000
_cell.length_c   1.000
_cell.angle_alpha   90.00
_cell.angle_beta   90.00
_cell.angle_gamma   90.00
#
_symmetry.space_group_name_H-M   'P 1'
#
loop_
_entity.id
_entity.type
_entity.pdbx_description
1 polymer ?
#
loop_
_entity_poly.entity_id
_entity_poly.type
_entity_poly.pdbx_seq_one_letter_code
_entity_poly.pdbx_strand_id
1 'polypeptide(L)'
;MITINIPGNRKIAVKYLVLDYNGTLAIDGKLIAGVKQLLNTLSEQLEIYVLTADTFGTVKKELAGVNCQFSVIKPEEQDKQKEQFVTSLGKENVVAIGNGLNDALMLASAELGIVLLQAEGAAVKTMLSADAVCRQITDAIELLNHPLRLKATLRN
;
A
#
# COMPACT_ATOMS: atom_id res chain seq x y z
N MET A 1 7.69 9.36 10.13
CA MET A 1 8.53 8.89 9.01
C MET A 1 9.12 7.55 9.40
N ILE A 2 9.20 6.59 8.48
CA ILE A 2 9.90 5.31 8.69
C ILE A 2 11.21 5.33 7.89
N THR A 3 12.26 4.76 8.46
CA THR A 3 13.56 4.63 7.79
C THR A 3 14.03 3.19 7.86
N ILE A 4 14.39 2.63 6.70
CA ILE A 4 14.82 1.24 6.55
C ILE A 4 16.19 1.23 5.87
N ASN A 5 17.18 0.67 6.56
CA ASN A 5 18.54 0.53 6.04
C ASN A 5 18.69 -0.85 5.38
N ILE A 6 18.75 -0.87 4.06
CA ILE A 6 19.02 -2.06 3.26
C ILE A 6 20.55 -2.16 3.01
N PRO A 7 21.17 -3.35 3.06
CA PRO A 7 22.58 -3.51 2.72
C PRO A 7 22.90 -2.98 1.31
N GLY A 8 24.16 -2.61 1.07
CA GLY A 8 24.57 -2.02 -0.22
C GLY A 8 24.28 -0.52 -0.35
N ASN A 9 24.22 0.22 0.77
CA ASN A 9 23.97 1.67 0.86
C ASN A 9 22.58 2.15 0.38
N ARG A 10 21.61 1.25 0.14
CA ARG A 10 20.21 1.67 -0.10
C ARG A 10 19.53 2.00 1.22
N LYS A 11 19.05 3.24 1.34
CA LYS A 11 18.28 3.72 2.49
C LYS A 11 16.90 4.15 2.02
N ILE A 12 15.88 3.45 2.48
CA ILE A 12 14.48 3.79 2.25
C ILE A 12 14.05 4.75 3.36
N ALA A 13 13.56 5.93 3.02
CA ALA A 13 13.06 6.92 3.97
C ALA A 13 11.69 7.42 3.51
N VAL A 14 10.64 6.93 4.15
CA VAL A 14 9.26 7.09 3.68
C VAL A 14 8.42 7.84 4.70
N LYS A 15 7.52 8.68 4.20
CA LYS A 15 6.59 9.51 4.96
C LYS A 15 5.15 9.11 4.71
N TYR A 16 4.88 8.56 3.53
CA TYR A 16 3.54 8.27 3.06
C TYR A 16 3.35 6.77 2.87
N LEU A 17 2.17 6.29 3.25
CA LEU A 17 1.68 4.97 2.88
C LEU A 17 0.47 5.16 1.96
N VAL A 18 0.56 4.65 0.74
CA VAL A 18 -0.52 4.68 -0.25
C VAL A 18 -1.05 3.26 -0.44
N LEU A 19 -2.35 3.09 -0.29
CA LEU A 19 -3.01 1.79 -0.26
C LEU A 19 -4.12 1.75 -1.30
N ASP A 20 -4.23 0.65 -2.04
CA ASP A 20 -5.52 0.30 -2.63
C ASP A 20 -6.53 -0.16 -1.55
N TYR A 21 -7.82 -0.26 -1.88
CA TYR A 21 -8.85 -0.71 -0.97
C TYR A 21 -9.22 -2.20 -1.12
N ASN A 22 -9.83 -2.62 -2.23
CA ASN A 22 -10.33 -4.00 -2.40
C ASN A 22 -9.24 -4.94 -2.91
N GLY A 23 -9.09 -6.10 -2.29
CA GLY A 23 -7.92 -6.96 -2.49
C GLY A 23 -6.70 -6.51 -1.69
N THR A 24 -6.83 -5.39 -0.96
CA THR A 24 -5.78 -4.83 -0.11
C THR A 24 -6.23 -4.72 1.35
N LEU A 25 -7.02 -3.70 1.69
CA LEU A 25 -7.55 -3.48 3.04
C LEU A 25 -8.85 -4.26 3.29
N ALA A 26 -9.57 -4.56 2.22
CA ALA A 26 -10.88 -5.18 2.24
C ALA A 26 -10.91 -6.44 1.37
N ILE A 27 -11.84 -7.35 1.71
CA ILE A 27 -12.23 -8.49 0.89
C ILE A 27 -13.73 -8.35 0.64
N ASP A 28 -14.15 -8.43 -0.63
CA ASP A 28 -15.54 -8.22 -1.05
C ASP A 28 -16.13 -6.88 -0.54
N GLY A 29 -15.31 -5.81 -0.51
CA GLY A 29 -15.72 -4.49 -0.04
C GLY A 29 -15.68 -4.29 1.47
N LYS A 30 -15.49 -5.35 2.27
CA LYS A 30 -15.50 -5.29 3.74
C LYS A 30 -14.11 -5.20 4.31
N LEU A 31 -13.88 -4.26 5.22
CA LEU A 31 -12.58 -4.09 5.86
C LEU A 31 -12.17 -5.37 6.62
N ILE A 32 -10.95 -5.83 6.38
CA ILE A 32 -10.41 -7.03 7.05
C ILE A 32 -10.27 -6.75 8.56
N ALA A 33 -10.67 -7.72 9.39
CA ALA A 33 -10.59 -7.60 10.83
C ALA A 33 -9.15 -7.31 11.31
N GLY A 34 -9.01 -6.36 12.23
CA GLY A 34 -7.71 -5.95 12.78
C GLY A 34 -6.96 -4.88 11.96
N VAL A 35 -7.29 -4.68 10.69
CA VAL A 35 -6.61 -3.70 9.83
C VAL A 35 -6.75 -2.28 10.35
N LYS A 36 -7.94 -1.91 10.84
CA LYS A 36 -8.18 -0.58 11.43
C LYS A 36 -7.19 -0.26 12.56
N GLN A 37 -6.97 -1.17 13.49
CA GLN A 37 -6.07 -0.97 14.62
C GLN A 37 -4.62 -0.84 14.16
N LEU A 38 -4.21 -1.68 13.20
CA LEU A 38 -2.87 -1.64 12.60
C LEU A 38 -2.61 -0.33 11.87
N LEU A 39 -3.55 0.13 11.03
CA LEU A 39 -3.43 1.40 10.31
C LEU A 39 -3.39 2.59 11.28
N ASN A 40 -4.22 2.60 12.33
CA ASN A 40 -4.20 3.69 13.30
C ASN A 40 -2.86 3.77 14.05
N THR A 41 -2.28 2.63 14.42
CA THR A 41 -0.94 2.60 15.02
C THR A 41 0.11 3.11 14.04
N LEU A 42 0.05 2.68 12.78
CA LEU A 42 1.00 3.11 11.75
C LEU A 42 0.84 4.60 11.40
N SER A 43 -0.36 5.16 11.55
CA SER A 43 -0.66 6.58 11.27
C SER A 43 0.11 7.55 12.19
N GLU A 44 0.60 7.07 13.33
CA GLU A 44 1.47 7.85 14.22
C GLU A 44 2.86 8.11 13.58
N GLN A 45 3.22 7.32 12.58
CA GLN A 45 4.51 7.39 11.89
C GLN A 45 4.38 7.77 10.42
N LEU A 46 3.32 7.37 9.73
CA LEU A 46 3.13 7.66 8.31
C LEU A 46 1.81 8.37 8.07
N GLU A 47 1.79 9.26 7.10
CA GLU A 47 0.54 9.79 6.55
C GLU A 47 -0.06 8.74 5.60
N ILE A 48 -1.27 8.28 5.90
CA ILE A 48 -1.92 7.16 5.20
C ILE A 48 -2.95 7.68 4.20
N TYR A 49 -2.83 7.23 2.96
CA TYR A 49 -3.74 7.51 1.85
C TYR A 49 -4.34 6.21 1.31
N VAL A 50 -5.66 6.19 1.15
CA VAL A 50 -6.38 5.09 0.48
C VAL A 50 -6.93 5.57 -0.85
N LEU A 51 -6.54 4.91 -1.93
CA LEU A 51 -7.02 5.19 -3.29
C LEU A 51 -8.02 4.11 -3.70
N THR A 52 -9.19 4.52 -4.17
CA THR A 52 -10.26 3.56 -4.53
C THR A 52 -11.19 4.15 -5.58
N ALA A 53 -11.76 3.32 -6.43
CA ALA A 53 -12.85 3.74 -7.30
C ALA A 53 -14.20 3.90 -6.55
N ASP A 54 -14.27 3.45 -5.28
CA ASP A 54 -15.47 3.43 -4.41
C ASP A 54 -16.76 3.07 -5.16
N THR A 55 -16.70 2.01 -5.97
CA THR A 55 -17.78 1.63 -6.91
C THR A 55 -19.14 1.44 -6.22
N PHE A 56 -19.12 1.08 -4.93
CA PHE A 56 -20.33 0.82 -4.13
C PHE A 56 -20.64 1.94 -3.12
N GLY A 57 -19.83 3.00 -3.04
CA GLY A 57 -20.06 4.12 -2.10
C GLY A 57 -19.94 3.73 -0.62
N THR A 58 -19.21 2.65 -0.31
CA THR A 58 -19.15 2.06 1.04
C THR A 58 -17.88 2.41 1.79
N VAL A 59 -16.84 2.86 1.10
CA VAL A 59 -15.50 3.01 1.68
C VAL A 59 -15.49 3.99 2.85
N LYS A 60 -16.25 5.10 2.75
CA LYS A 60 -16.37 6.07 3.84
C LYS A 60 -16.89 5.44 5.15
N LYS A 61 -17.81 4.48 5.04
CA LYS A 61 -18.38 3.79 6.20
C LYS A 61 -17.39 2.77 6.76
N GLU A 62 -16.75 1.99 5.90
CA GLU A 62 -15.81 0.93 6.29
C GLU A 62 -14.53 1.50 6.92
N LEU A 63 -14.04 2.64 6.42
CA LEU A 63 -12.90 3.37 6.98
C LEU A 63 -13.27 4.28 8.16
N ALA A 64 -14.49 4.20 8.69
CA ALA A 64 -14.90 5.02 9.83
C ALA A 64 -14.00 4.76 11.06
N GLY A 65 -13.32 5.82 11.52
CA GLY A 65 -12.36 5.76 12.63
C GLY A 65 -11.01 5.16 12.27
N VAL A 66 -10.70 4.98 10.98
CA VAL A 66 -9.33 4.79 10.50
C VAL A 66 -8.70 6.17 10.28
N ASN A 67 -7.50 6.38 10.82
CA ASN A 67 -6.73 7.61 10.67
C ASN A 67 -6.03 7.64 9.30
N CYS A 68 -6.82 7.85 8.25
CA CYS A 68 -6.33 7.94 6.88
C CYS A 68 -7.10 9.01 6.09
N GLN A 69 -6.45 9.54 5.06
CA GLN A 69 -7.11 10.26 3.99
C GLN A 69 -7.54 9.25 2.92
N PHE A 70 -8.68 9.46 2.28
CA PHE A 70 -9.06 8.64 1.13
C PHE A 70 -9.42 9.53 -0.05
N SER A 71 -9.07 9.07 -1.25
CA SER A 71 -9.36 9.72 -2.51
C SER A 71 -10.11 8.77 -3.42
N VAL A 72 -11.27 9.20 -3.88
CA VAL A 72 -12.03 8.47 -4.90
C VAL A 72 -11.44 8.80 -6.26
N ILE A 73 -10.91 7.79 -6.95
CA ILE A 73 -10.36 7.92 -8.30
C ILE A 73 -11.42 7.59 -9.34
N LYS A 74 -11.26 8.13 -10.55
CA LYS A 74 -12.21 7.86 -11.65
C LYS A 74 -12.05 6.44 -12.17
N PRO A 75 -13.11 5.79 -12.70
CA PRO A 75 -13.03 4.44 -13.23
C PRO A 75 -12.04 4.26 -14.38
N GLU A 76 -11.85 5.28 -15.20
CA GLU A 76 -10.96 5.27 -16.36
C GLU A 76 -9.50 5.52 -15.94
N GLU A 77 -8.53 4.79 -16.51
CA GLU A 77 -7.10 5.01 -16.28
C GLU A 77 -6.69 5.04 -14.79
N GLN A 78 -7.28 4.16 -13.98
CA GLN A 78 -7.01 4.08 -12.54
C GLN A 78 -5.52 3.86 -12.23
N ASP A 79 -4.83 3.08 -13.06
CA ASP A 79 -3.39 2.85 -12.95
C ASP A 79 -2.58 4.13 -13.06
N LYS A 80 -2.85 4.94 -14.07
CA LYS A 80 -2.19 6.23 -14.27
C LYS A 80 -2.54 7.23 -13.17
N GLN A 81 -3.80 7.27 -12.73
CA GLN A 81 -4.22 8.15 -11.64
C GLN A 81 -3.50 7.79 -10.33
N LYS A 82 -3.38 6.50 -10.00
CA LYS A 82 -2.65 6.03 -8.81
C LYS A 82 -1.15 6.34 -8.90
N GLU A 83 -0.54 6.14 -10.07
CA GLU A 83 0.87 6.52 -10.31
C GLU A 83 1.10 8.04 -10.15
N GLN A 84 0.22 8.85 -10.73
CA GLN A 84 0.27 10.31 -10.60
C GLN A 84 0.14 10.75 -9.15
N PHE A 85 -0.73 10.10 -8.38
CA PHE A 85 -0.89 10.36 -6.95
C PHE A 85 0.42 10.11 -6.18
N VAL A 86 1.03 8.94 -6.36
CA VAL A 86 2.33 8.61 -5.75
C VAL A 86 3.42 9.61 -6.17
N THR A 87 3.45 9.96 -7.46
CA THR A 87 4.42 10.93 -7.99
C THR A 87 4.23 12.32 -7.37
N SER A 88 2.99 12.75 -7.17
CA SER A 88 2.68 14.07 -6.59
C SER A 88 3.11 14.22 -5.12
N LEU A 89 3.24 13.10 -4.40
CA LEU A 89 3.74 13.06 -3.02
C LEU A 89 5.27 13.01 -2.95
N GLY A 90 5.97 12.98 -4.09
CA GLY A 90 7.40 12.67 -4.16
C GLY A 90 7.61 11.18 -3.94
N LYS A 91 7.65 10.42 -5.04
CA LYS A 91 7.61 8.94 -5.06
C LYS A 91 8.66 8.25 -4.17
N GLU A 92 9.81 8.88 -3.97
CA GLU A 92 10.90 8.44 -3.09
C GLU A 92 10.51 8.45 -1.59
N ASN A 93 9.40 9.11 -1.23
CA ASN A 93 8.88 9.19 0.13
C ASN A 93 7.71 8.21 0.37
N VAL A 94 7.37 7.36 -0.60
CA VAL A 94 6.13 6.57 -0.62
C VAL A 94 6.40 5.08 -0.47
N VAL A 95 5.66 4.42 0.41
CA VAL A 95 5.38 2.98 0.34
C VAL A 95 4.02 2.81 -0.32
N ALA A 96 3.92 1.95 -1.33
CA ALA A 96 2.66 1.62 -1.99
C ALA A 96 2.30 0.15 -1.81
N ILE A 97 1.05 -0.14 -1.46
CA ILE A 97 0.55 -1.52 -1.30
C ILE A 97 -0.72 -1.73 -2.12
N GLY A 98 -0.76 -2.82 -2.89
CA GLY A 98 -1.87 -3.15 -3.78
C GLY A 98 -1.82 -4.61 -4.23
N ASN A 99 -2.80 -5.02 -5.02
CA ASN A 99 -2.86 -6.36 -5.61
C ASN A 99 -3.38 -6.36 -7.05
N GLY A 100 -4.21 -5.39 -7.41
CA GLY A 100 -4.93 -5.33 -8.68
C GLY A 100 -4.03 -4.89 -9.84
N LEU A 101 -4.48 -5.12 -11.07
CA LEU A 101 -3.77 -4.68 -12.28
C LEU A 101 -3.60 -3.14 -12.32
N ASN A 102 -4.59 -2.43 -11.77
CA ASN A 102 -4.56 -0.98 -11.63
C ASN A 102 -3.52 -0.48 -10.61
N ASP A 103 -2.86 -1.35 -9.85
CA ASP A 103 -1.82 -0.98 -8.88
C ASP A 103 -0.41 -1.07 -9.47
N ALA A 104 -0.23 -1.69 -10.64
CA ALA A 104 1.09 -2.02 -11.17
C ALA A 104 2.01 -0.78 -11.32
N LEU A 105 1.48 0.33 -11.86
CA LEU A 105 2.25 1.57 -12.04
C LEU A 105 2.53 2.28 -10.70
N MET A 106 1.56 2.23 -9.77
CA MET A 106 1.69 2.78 -8.43
C MET A 106 2.84 2.10 -7.65
N LEU A 107 2.86 0.76 -7.67
CA LEU A 107 3.87 -0.05 -7.00
C LEU A 107 5.25 0.11 -7.64
N ALA A 108 5.33 0.13 -8.97
CA ALA A 108 6.59 0.33 -9.68
C ALA A 108 7.22 1.71 -9.44
N SER A 109 6.38 2.73 -9.22
CA SER A 109 6.86 4.11 -9.06
C SER A 109 7.30 4.44 -7.63
N ALA A 110 6.73 3.81 -6.61
CA ALA A 110 7.03 4.08 -5.20
C ALA A 110 8.47 3.69 -4.81
N GLU A 111 9.01 4.28 -3.74
CA GLU A 111 10.30 3.87 -3.17
C GLU A 111 10.29 2.41 -2.70
N LEU A 112 9.12 1.96 -2.24
CA LEU A 112 8.87 0.58 -1.84
C LEU A 112 7.46 0.17 -2.30
N GLY A 113 7.39 -0.70 -3.30
CA GLY A 113 6.16 -1.36 -3.73
C GLY A 113 5.98 -2.73 -3.07
N ILE A 114 4.84 -2.97 -2.42
CA ILE A 114 4.50 -4.28 -1.84
C ILE A 114 3.22 -4.79 -2.49
N VAL A 115 3.31 -5.95 -3.15
CA VAL A 115 2.12 -6.63 -3.68
C VAL A 115 1.55 -7.59 -2.63
N LEU A 116 0.24 -7.70 -2.56
CA LEU A 116 -0.46 -8.69 -1.74
C LEU A 116 -1.02 -9.81 -2.61
N LEU A 117 -0.86 -11.05 -2.17
CA LEU A 117 -1.61 -12.18 -2.73
C LEU A 117 -3.09 -12.04 -2.37
N GLN A 118 -3.38 -11.85 -1.08
CA GLN A 118 -4.72 -11.74 -0.48
C GLN A 118 -5.68 -12.88 -0.91
N ALA A 119 -6.93 -12.86 -0.43
CA ALA A 119 -7.94 -13.85 -0.82
C ALA A 119 -8.40 -13.69 -2.28
N GLU A 120 -8.33 -12.47 -2.83
CA GLU A 120 -8.80 -12.14 -4.19
C GLU A 120 -7.74 -12.40 -5.27
N GLY A 121 -6.52 -12.81 -4.89
CA GLY A 121 -5.40 -13.02 -5.79
C GLY A 121 -4.68 -11.71 -6.15
N ALA A 122 -3.57 -11.86 -6.87
CA ALA A 122 -2.76 -10.75 -7.36
C ALA A 122 -2.63 -10.79 -8.88
N ALA A 123 -2.68 -9.63 -9.53
CA ALA A 123 -2.35 -9.55 -10.93
C ALA A 123 -0.85 -9.84 -11.12
N VAL A 124 -0.51 -10.76 -12.03
CA VAL A 124 0.89 -11.15 -12.31
C VAL A 124 1.74 -9.92 -12.68
N LYS A 125 1.18 -8.99 -13.45
CA LYS A 125 1.87 -7.74 -13.82
C LYS A 125 2.24 -6.92 -12.58
N THR A 126 1.31 -6.75 -11.65
CA THR A 126 1.53 -6.03 -10.39
C THR A 126 2.56 -6.73 -9.52
N MET A 127 2.54 -8.06 -9.49
CA MET A 127 3.53 -8.85 -8.75
C MET A 127 4.96 -8.66 -9.27
N LEU A 128 5.13 -8.58 -10.59
CA LEU A 128 6.44 -8.33 -11.21
C LEU A 128 6.90 -6.87 -11.10
N SER A 129 6.01 -5.96 -10.74
CA SER A 129 6.29 -4.54 -10.54
C SER A 129 6.66 -4.16 -9.10
N ALA A 130 6.51 -5.08 -8.14
CA ALA A 130 6.73 -4.83 -6.72
C ALA A 130 8.14 -5.22 -6.26
N ASP A 131 8.64 -4.59 -5.19
CA ASP A 131 9.88 -4.98 -4.51
C ASP A 131 9.70 -6.24 -3.64
N ALA A 132 8.52 -6.41 -3.05
CA ALA A 132 8.23 -7.50 -2.12
C ALA A 132 6.81 -8.04 -2.29
N VAL A 133 6.64 -9.33 -2.00
CA VAL A 133 5.36 -10.03 -2.01
C VAL A 133 4.98 -10.42 -0.58
N CYS A 134 3.76 -10.07 -0.16
CA CYS A 134 3.19 -10.50 1.11
C CYS A 134 1.92 -11.32 0.88
N ARG A 135 1.59 -12.21 1.82
CA ARG A 135 0.36 -13.02 1.69
C ARG A 135 -0.89 -12.19 1.93
N GLN A 136 -0.87 -11.30 2.92
CA GLN A 136 -2.01 -10.48 3.34
C GLN A 136 -1.53 -9.13 3.90
N ILE A 137 -2.44 -8.15 3.98
CA ILE A 137 -2.15 -6.78 4.41
C ILE A 137 -1.50 -6.69 5.80
N THR A 138 -1.91 -7.55 6.75
CA THR A 138 -1.32 -7.55 8.09
C THR A 138 0.17 -7.89 8.05
N ASP A 139 0.57 -8.82 7.17
CA ASP A 139 1.97 -9.19 6.98
C ASP A 139 2.78 -7.99 6.45
N ALA A 140 2.20 -7.22 5.51
CA ALA A 140 2.84 -6.05 4.93
C ALA A 140 2.97 -4.88 5.92
N ILE A 141 1.93 -4.57 6.70
CA ILE A 141 2.01 -3.55 7.76
C ILE A 141 3.06 -3.95 8.81
N GLU A 142 3.10 -5.23 9.18
CA GLU A 142 4.09 -5.76 10.12
C GLU A 142 5.53 -5.65 9.61
N LEU A 143 5.78 -5.71 8.29
CA LEU A 143 7.11 -5.45 7.71
C LEU A 143 7.55 -4.00 7.92
N LEU A 144 6.63 -3.05 7.89
CA LEU A 144 6.92 -1.63 8.13
C LEU A 144 7.20 -1.37 9.62
N ASN A 145 6.49 -2.06 10.53
CA ASN A 145 6.74 -2.01 11.97
C ASN A 145 8.03 -2.75 12.37
N HIS A 146 8.46 -3.74 11.59
CA HIS A 146 9.66 -4.54 11.85
C HIS A 146 10.67 -4.49 10.68
N PRO A 147 11.37 -3.36 10.49
CA PRO A 147 12.23 -3.12 9.32
C PRO A 147 13.31 -4.18 9.06
N LEU A 148 13.74 -4.91 10.10
CA LEU A 148 14.71 -6.01 9.96
C LEU A 148 14.17 -7.17 9.11
N ARG A 149 12.86 -7.42 9.13
CA ARG A 149 12.23 -8.45 8.28
C ARG A 149 12.32 -8.03 6.81
N LEU A 150 11.97 -6.78 6.50
CA LEU A 150 12.08 -6.26 5.13
C LEU A 150 13.53 -6.24 4.65
N LYS A 151 14.47 -5.87 5.53
CA LYS A 151 15.90 -5.96 5.25
C LYS A 151 16.33 -7.38 4.84
N ALA A 152 15.81 -8.41 5.51
CA ALA A 152 16.14 -9.80 5.18
C ALA A 152 15.60 -10.21 3.80
N THR A 153 14.47 -9.66 3.39
CA THR A 153 13.86 -9.89 2.06
C THR A 153 14.62 -9.19 0.94
N LEU A 154 15.09 -7.96 1.16
CA LEU A 154 15.64 -7.10 0.09
C LEU A 154 17.18 -7.05 0.02
N ARG A 155 17.89 -7.72 0.93
CA ARG A 155 19.37 -7.78 0.91
C ARG A 155 19.89 -8.70 -0.20
N ASN A 156 21.07 -8.39 -0.73
CA ASN A 156 21.89 -9.28 -1.55
C ASN A 156 23.06 -9.88 -0.75
#